data_AF-A0AA40DHW9-F1
#
_entry.id   AF-A0AA40DHW9-F1
#
_cell.length_a   1.000
_cell.length_b   1.000
_cell.length_c   1.000
_cell.angle_alpha   90.00
_cell.angle_beta   90.00
_cell.angle_gamma   90.00
#
_symmetry.space_group_name_H-M   'P 1'
#
loop_
_entity.id
_entity.type
_entity.pdbx_description
1 polymer ?
#
loop_
_entity_poly.entity_id
_entity_poly.type
_entity_poly.pdbx_seq_one_letter_code
_entity_poly.pdbx_strand_id
1 'polypeptide(L)'
;VAAALFAFLTYRFIFWPAFFSPLAQIPNAHWSAPFSRFWILRVRFSHRENRTLHAAHRRLGAVVRVGPNELSIGDLDGVRTVYQGGFEKTSWYSVFDNYGYV
;
A
#
# COMPACT_ATOMS: atom_id res chain seq x y z
N VAL A 1 15.97 -25.78 16.18
CA VAL A 1 16.07 -24.31 16.04
C VAL A 1 15.89 -23.84 14.59
N ALA A 2 16.68 -24.31 13.61
CA ALA A 2 16.57 -23.89 12.21
C ALA A 2 15.18 -24.11 11.58
N ALA A 3 14.55 -25.27 11.78
CA ALA A 3 13.21 -25.56 11.26
C ALA A 3 12.12 -24.66 11.88
N ALA A 4 12.19 -24.39 13.18
CA ALA A 4 11.25 -23.49 13.87
C ALA A 4 11.41 -22.03 13.38
N LEU A 5 12.66 -21.58 13.18
CA LEU A 5 12.94 -20.27 12.61
C LEU A 5 12.40 -20.17 11.17
N PHE A 6 12.65 -21.17 10.34
CA PHE A 6 12.13 -21.22 8.98
C PHE A 6 10.60 -21.16 8.94
N ALA A 7 9.92 -21.95 9.78
CA ALA A 7 8.47 -21.93 9.90
C ALA A 7 7.96 -20.56 10.36
N PHE A 8 8.59 -19.96 11.38
CA PHE A 8 8.23 -18.63 11.88
C PHE A 8 8.38 -17.54 10.81
N LEU A 9 9.50 -17.53 10.07
CA LEU A 9 9.74 -16.56 9.01
C LEU A 9 8.74 -16.73 7.86
N THR A 10 8.47 -17.97 7.46
CA THR A 10 7.47 -18.28 6.42
C THR A 10 6.07 -17.80 6.85
N TYR A 11 5.68 -18.09 8.10
CA TYR A 11 4.42 -17.59 8.65
C TYR A 11 4.37 -16.05 8.64
N ARG A 12 5.42 -15.39 9.15
CA ARG A 12 5.44 -13.95 9.36
C ARG A 12 5.53 -13.13 8.06
N PHE A 13 6.22 -13.63 7.05
CA PHE A 13 6.50 -12.90 5.80
C PHE A 13 5.67 -13.38 4.60
N ILE A 14 5.04 -14.55 4.67
CA ILE A 14 4.20 -15.08 3.58
C ILE A 14 2.74 -15.19 4.06
N PHE A 15 2.45 -16.03 5.04
CA PHE A 15 1.05 -16.28 5.41
C PHE A 15 0.36 -15.08 6.05
N TRP A 16 1.03 -14.40 6.98
CA TRP A 16 0.49 -13.23 7.67
C TRP A 16 0.08 -12.09 6.72
N PRO A 17 0.97 -11.54 5.87
CA PRO A 17 0.59 -10.44 4.99
C PRO A 17 -0.47 -10.83 3.95
N ALA A 18 -0.49 -12.08 3.51
CA ALA A 18 -1.43 -12.56 2.49
C ALA A 18 -2.85 -12.78 3.03
N PHE A 19 -2.98 -13.37 4.22
CA PHE A 19 -4.28 -13.88 4.71
C PHE A 19 -4.76 -13.25 6.01
N PHE A 20 -3.86 -12.83 6.89
CA PHE A 20 -4.21 -12.43 8.26
C PHE A 20 -4.05 -10.93 8.54
N SER A 21 -3.34 -10.20 7.66
CA SER A 21 -3.22 -8.74 7.82
C SER A 21 -4.58 -8.06 7.69
N PRO A 22 -4.85 -6.94 8.37
CA PRO A 22 -6.10 -6.18 8.21
C PRO A 22 -6.37 -5.74 6.77
N LEU A 23 -5.32 -5.65 5.94
CA LEU A 23 -5.38 -5.30 4.52
C LEU A 23 -5.62 -6.51 3.60
N ALA A 24 -5.68 -7.75 4.12
CA ALA A 24 -5.86 -8.97 3.32
C ALA A 24 -7.23 -9.03 2.63
N GLN A 25 -8.24 -8.39 3.21
CA GLN A 25 -9.58 -8.25 2.62
C GLN A 25 -9.63 -7.31 1.43
N ILE A 26 -8.62 -6.46 1.24
CA ILE A 26 -8.58 -5.48 0.16
C ILE A 26 -7.99 -6.13 -1.10
N PRO A 27 -8.63 -5.96 -2.27
CA PRO A 27 -8.11 -6.49 -3.52
C PRO A 27 -6.68 -6.03 -3.82
N ASN A 28 -5.81 -6.97 -4.16
CA ASN A 28 -4.42 -6.68 -4.51
C ASN A 28 -4.31 -6.19 -5.97
N ALA A 29 -3.75 -5.00 -6.18
CA ALA A 29 -3.47 -4.50 -7.53
C ALA A 29 -2.40 -5.34 -8.26
N HIS A 30 -1.54 -6.01 -7.49
CA HIS A 30 -0.54 -6.95 -7.98
C HIS A 30 -0.32 -8.06 -6.95
N TRP A 31 -0.01 -9.28 -7.39
CA TRP A 31 0.17 -10.45 -6.51
C TRP A 31 1.26 -10.23 -5.45
N SER A 32 2.26 -9.40 -5.74
CA SER A 32 3.35 -9.09 -4.80
C SER A 32 2.99 -8.00 -3.78
N ALA A 33 1.86 -7.30 -3.94
CA ALA A 33 1.49 -6.16 -3.11
C ALA A 33 1.46 -6.49 -1.60
N PRO A 34 0.98 -7.67 -1.15
CA PRO A 34 1.04 -8.03 0.26
C PRO A 34 2.44 -8.09 0.85
N PHE A 35 3.44 -8.44 0.03
CA PHE A 35 4.78 -8.81 0.49
C PHE A 35 5.81 -7.70 0.29
N SER A 36 5.68 -6.91 -0.79
CA SER A 36 6.69 -5.93 -1.16
C SER A 36 6.10 -4.75 -1.94
N ARG A 37 6.67 -3.56 -1.71
CA ARG A 37 6.40 -2.34 -2.48
C ARG A 37 7.15 -2.26 -3.81
N PHE A 38 8.02 -3.23 -4.11
CA PHE A 38 8.89 -3.17 -5.29
C PHE A 38 8.11 -2.99 -6.60
N TRP A 39 6.98 -3.68 -6.75
CA TRP A 39 6.13 -3.55 -7.94
C TRP A 39 5.64 -2.11 -8.14
N ILE A 40 5.01 -1.51 -7.13
CA ILE A 40 4.47 -0.15 -7.26
C ILE A 40 5.59 0.88 -7.45
N LEU A 41 6.72 0.72 -6.75
CA LEU A 41 7.90 1.59 -6.93
C LEU A 41 8.45 1.51 -8.36
N ARG A 42 8.50 0.32 -8.97
CA ARG A 42 8.92 0.17 -10.37
C ARG A 42 7.95 0.86 -11.32
N VAL A 43 6.64 0.74 -11.08
CA VAL A 43 5.61 1.41 -11.89
C VAL A 43 5.74 2.94 -11.79
N ARG A 44 5.96 3.47 -10.57
CA ARG A 44 6.23 4.89 -10.30
C ARG A 44 7.49 5.37 -11.00
N PHE A 45 8.58 4.64 -10.85
CA PHE A 45 9.85 4.93 -11.53
C PHE A 45 9.70 4.94 -13.05
N SER A 46 8.82 4.09 -13.60
CA SER A 46 8.53 4.05 -15.04
C SER A 46 7.50 5.09 -15.49
N HIS A 47 7.03 5.97 -14.60
CA HIS A 47 6.06 7.04 -14.88
C HIS A 47 4.73 6.51 -15.43
N ARG A 48 4.30 5.33 -14.96
CA ARG A 48 3.08 4.63 -15.42
C ARG A 48 2.02 4.47 -14.33
N GLU A 49 2.20 5.10 -13.17
CA GLU A 49 1.34 4.93 -12.00
C GLU A 49 -0.13 5.22 -12.31
N ASN A 50 -0.45 6.43 -12.79
CA ASN A 50 -1.83 6.84 -13.07
C ASN A 50 -2.58 5.84 -13.97
N ARG A 51 -1.98 5.44 -15.09
CA ARG A 51 -2.57 4.46 -16.02
C ARG A 51 -2.74 3.08 -15.37
N THR A 52 -1.74 2.64 -14.60
CA THR A 52 -1.74 1.32 -13.98
C THR A 52 -2.79 1.23 -12.88
N LEU A 53 -2.82 2.23 -11.98
CA LEU A 53 -3.78 2.26 -10.87
C LEU A 53 -5.19 2.54 -11.38
N HIS A 54 -5.37 3.39 -12.40
CA HIS A 54 -6.69 3.58 -13.02
C HIS A 54 -7.25 2.26 -13.58
N ALA A 55 -6.43 1.48 -14.29
CA ALA A 55 -6.84 0.17 -14.79
C ALA A 55 -7.13 -0.82 -13.65
N ALA A 56 -6.34 -0.80 -12.57
CA ALA A 56 -6.59 -1.62 -11.39
C ALA A 56 -7.92 -1.26 -10.71
N HIS A 57 -8.20 0.02 -10.52
CA HIS A 57 -9.45 0.52 -9.95
C HIS A 57 -10.67 0.16 -10.81
N ARG A 58 -10.55 0.27 -12.14
CA ARG A 58 -11.59 -0.17 -13.09
C ARG A 58 -11.93 -1.66 -12.96
N ARG A 59 -10.95 -2.49 -12.58
CA ARG A 59 -11.09 -3.95 -12.47
C ARG A 59 -11.51 -4.41 -11.07
N LEU A 60 -10.95 -3.80 -10.02
CA LEU A 60 -10.99 -4.32 -8.65
C LEU A 60 -11.81 -3.45 -7.70
N GLY A 61 -12.22 -2.26 -8.12
CA GLY A 61 -13.04 -1.34 -7.33
C GLY A 61 -12.30 -0.11 -6.81
N ALA A 62 -12.99 0.64 -5.96
CA ALA A 62 -12.54 1.95 -5.48
C ALA A 62 -11.28 1.94 -4.61
N VAL A 63 -11.01 0.84 -3.90
CA VAL A 63 -9.84 0.72 -3.01
C VAL A 63 -9.05 -0.52 -3.39
N VAL A 64 -7.75 -0.35 -3.64
CA VAL A 64 -6.85 -1.46 -4.01
C VAL A 64 -5.57 -1.39 -3.20
N ARG A 65 -5.04 -2.56 -2.82
CA ARG A 65 -3.77 -2.69 -2.10
C ARG A 65 -2.62 -2.67 -3.10
N VAL A 66 -1.66 -1.76 -2.91
CA VAL A 66 -0.50 -1.57 -3.79
C VAL A 66 0.83 -1.93 -3.13
N GLY A 67 0.83 -2.04 -1.80
CA GLY A 67 1.98 -2.48 -1.00
C GLY A 67 1.55 -3.09 0.34
N PRO A 68 2.51 -3.56 1.17
CA PRO A 68 2.20 -4.30 2.39
C PRO A 68 1.33 -3.50 3.36
N ASN A 69 1.58 -2.19 3.44
CA ASN A 69 0.88 -1.22 4.29
C ASN A 69 0.45 0.01 3.47
N GLU A 70 0.07 -0.18 2.20
CA GLU A 70 -0.22 0.93 1.28
C GLU A 70 -1.44 0.62 0.41
N LEU A 71 -2.37 1.57 0.38
CA LEU A 71 -3.62 1.50 -0.38
C LEU A 71 -3.67 2.64 -1.40
N SER A 72 -4.24 2.36 -2.57
CA SER A 72 -4.70 3.35 -3.53
C SER A 72 -6.21 3.47 -3.41
N ILE A 73 -6.70 4.71 -3.37
CA ILE A 73 -8.11 5.06 -3.18
C ILE A 73 -8.55 5.90 -4.38
N GLY A 74 -9.64 5.51 -5.01
CA GLY A 74 -10.15 6.09 -6.25
C GLY A 74 -11.57 6.64 -6.17
N ASP A 75 -12.16 6.73 -4.98
CA ASP A 75 -13.50 7.28 -4.74
C ASP A 75 -13.48 8.56 -3.89
N LEU A 76 -14.55 9.35 -4.01
CA LEU A 76 -14.64 10.66 -3.39
C LEU A 76 -14.71 10.61 -1.87
N ASP A 77 -15.39 9.61 -1.31
CA ASP A 77 -15.57 9.49 0.14
C ASP A 77 -14.28 9.06 0.81
N GLY A 78 -13.55 8.10 0.22
CA GLY A 78 -12.22 7.73 0.70
C GLY A 78 -11.22 8.90 0.65
N VAL A 79 -11.25 9.72 -0.41
CA VAL A 79 -10.44 10.95 -0.49
C VAL A 79 -10.81 11.92 0.64
N ARG A 80 -12.11 12.15 0.89
CA ARG A 80 -12.55 12.98 2.02
C ARG A 80 -12.06 12.41 3.35
N THR A 81 -12.19 11.10 3.58
CA THR A 81 -11.71 10.46 4.80
C THR A 81 -10.21 10.69 5.02
N VAL A 82 -9.38 10.49 4.00
CA VAL A 82 -7.92 10.66 4.16
C VAL A 82 -7.53 12.13 4.39
N TYR A 83 -8.09 13.05 3.61
CA TYR A 83 -7.70 14.47 3.69
C TYR A 83 -8.36 15.24 4.84
N GLN A 84 -9.57 14.86 5.24
CA GLN A 84 -10.33 15.55 6.29
C GLN A 84 -10.38 14.78 7.61
N GLY A 85 -9.98 13.50 7.63
CA GLY A 85 -10.02 12.65 8.82
C GLY A 85 -8.95 12.92 9.87
N GLY A 86 -8.09 13.94 9.67
CA GLY A 86 -7.07 14.31 10.65
C GLY A 86 -5.90 13.32 10.77
N PHE A 87 -5.63 12.53 9.73
CA PHE A 87 -4.48 11.62 9.71
C PHE A 87 -3.16 12.40 9.78
N GLU A 88 -2.24 11.93 10.61
CA GLU A 88 -0.90 12.51 10.71
C GLU A 88 -0.13 12.33 9.41
N LYS A 89 0.54 13.40 8.98
CA LYS A 89 1.49 13.33 7.87
C LYS A 89 2.70 12.52 8.31
N THR A 90 3.13 11.57 7.46
CA THR A 90 4.35 10.81 7.72
C THR A 90 5.58 11.72 7.72
N SER A 91 6.69 11.23 8.31
CA SER A 91 7.98 11.93 8.31
C SER A 91 8.49 12.33 6.94
N TRP A 92 8.00 11.73 5.84
CA TRP A 92 8.33 12.16 4.48
C TRP A 92 8.02 13.66 4.24
N TYR A 93 7.00 14.21 4.90
CA TYR A 93 6.63 15.62 4.76
C TYR A 93 7.64 16.58 5.39
N SER A 94 8.58 16.11 6.23
CA SER A 94 9.64 16.97 6.76
C SER A 94 10.56 17.53 5.67
N VAL A 95 10.52 16.96 4.47
CA VAL A 95 11.20 17.51 3.28
C VAL A 95 10.71 18.92 2.93
N PHE A 96 9.52 19.32 3.41
CA PHE A 96 8.95 20.64 3.19
C PHE A 96 9.16 21.60 4.38
N ASP A 97 9.84 21.19 5.46
CA ASP A 97 10.05 22.03 6.65
C ASP A 97 10.81 23.33 6.30
N ASN A 98 11.59 23.32 5.23
CA ASN A 98 12.30 24.48 4.71
C ASN A 98 11.38 25.62 4.22
N TYR A 99 10.09 25.36 4.00
CA TYR A 99 9.11 26.37 3.59
C TYR A 99 8.40 27.06 4.77
N GLY A 100 8.79 26.72 6.02
CA GLY A 100 8.11 27.17 7.23
C GLY A 100 6.97 26.23 7.59
N TYR A 101 6.83 25.93 8.88
CA TYR A 101 5.77 25.07 9.40
C TYR A 101 4.39 25.65 9.03
N VAL A 102 3.54 24.83 8.39
CA VAL A 102 2.09 25.00 8.37
C VAL A 102 1.43 23.95 9.26
#